data_AF-A0A963PHA1-F1
#
_entry.id   AF-A0A963PHA1-F1
#
_cell.length_a   1.000
_cell.length_b   1.000
_cell.length_c   1.000
_cell.angle_alpha   90.00
_cell.angle_beta   90.00
_cell.angle_gamma   90.00
#
_symmetry.space_group_name_H-M   'P 1'
#
loop_
_entity.id
_entity.type
_entity.pdbx_description
1 polymer ?
#
loop_
_entity_poly.entity_id
_entity_poly.type
_entity_poly.pdbx_seq_one_letter_code
_entity_poly.pdbx_strand_id
1 'polypeptide(L)'
;MNLQQLLDRLFRSRARSSSSAGARTAPTRPIPGAELPLPKLDRLDLQAAIIHHLEWCVLFNEHLSFDPTQAQHHAPLPDAGNSELGKWLSAMAQRPAGQHAHFIELQGEHQRFHELARQALEHARNQRMDLASTLLNTEFERSRARVLDLLRQLQKG
;
A
#
# COMPACT_ATOMS: atom_id res chain seq x y z
N MET A 1 -25.40 3.59 10.88
CA MET A 1 -25.00 2.49 9.97
C MET A 1 -23.61 2.03 10.37
N ASN A 2 -23.37 0.72 10.45
CA ASN A 2 -22.06 0.16 10.81
C ASN A 2 -21.25 -0.14 9.54
N LEU A 3 -19.94 0.12 9.55
CA LEU A 3 -19.00 -0.17 8.46
C LEU A 3 -19.07 -1.63 7.99
N GLN A 4 -19.26 -2.58 8.90
CA GLN A 4 -19.42 -4.01 8.59
C GLN A 4 -20.58 -4.26 7.60
N GLN A 5 -21.69 -3.54 7.72
CA GLN A 5 -22.87 -3.68 6.85
C GLN A 5 -22.64 -3.12 5.44
N LEU A 6 -21.59 -2.30 5.24
CA LEU A 6 -21.16 -1.83 3.92
C LEU A 6 -20.33 -2.91 3.22
N LEU A 7 -19.47 -3.60 3.96
CA LEU A 7 -18.57 -4.64 3.46
C LEU A 7 -19.34 -5.87 2.94
N ASP A 8 -20.28 -6.42 3.73
CA ASP A 8 -21.10 -7.60 3.36
C ASP A 8 -21.82 -7.47 2.00
N ARG A 9 -22.15 -6.24 1.58
CA ARG A 9 -22.85 -5.98 0.32
C ARG A 9 -21.96 -5.99 -0.91
N LEU A 10 -20.63 -5.87 -0.76
CA LEU A 10 -19.70 -5.78 -1.89
C LEU A 10 -19.21 -7.14 -2.38
N PHE A 11 -19.18 -8.17 -1.52
CA PHE A 11 -18.48 -9.43 -1.79
C PHE A 11 -19.32 -10.56 -2.42
N ARG A 12 -20.59 -10.34 -2.76
CA ARG A 12 -21.46 -11.41 -3.32
C ARG A 12 -21.36 -11.59 -4.85
N SER A 13 -20.62 -10.74 -5.57
CA SER A 13 -20.67 -10.68 -7.04
C SER A 13 -19.30 -10.64 -7.72
N ARG A 14 -18.83 -11.80 -8.21
CA ARG A 14 -18.64 -12.11 -9.66
C ARG A 14 -17.47 -13.07 -9.89
N ALA A 15 -17.77 -14.27 -10.40
CA ALA A 15 -16.77 -15.23 -10.88
C ALA A 15 -16.64 -15.19 -12.42
N ARG A 16 -15.42 -15.40 -12.92
CA ARG A 16 -15.03 -15.60 -14.34
C ARG A 16 -15.32 -14.43 -15.31
N SER A 17 -14.65 -14.27 -16.46
CA SER A 17 -13.29 -14.63 -16.93
C SER A 17 -13.04 -13.87 -18.25
N SER A 18 -11.76 -13.65 -18.59
CA SER A 18 -11.15 -13.40 -19.93
C SER A 18 -11.98 -13.69 -21.20
N SER A 19 -11.79 -13.04 -22.37
CA SER A 19 -10.60 -12.34 -22.92
C SER A 19 -11.04 -11.34 -24.05
N SER A 20 -10.27 -10.79 -25.01
CA SER A 20 -8.87 -10.93 -25.49
C SER A 20 -8.49 -9.79 -26.48
N ALA A 21 -7.19 -9.65 -26.76
CA ALA A 21 -6.55 -8.88 -27.87
C ALA A 21 -6.56 -7.33 -27.78
N GLY A 22 -5.56 -6.61 -28.32
CA GLY A 22 -4.25 -7.07 -28.82
C GLY A 22 -3.64 -6.18 -29.92
N ALA A 23 -2.49 -5.56 -29.65
CA ALA A 23 -1.69 -4.84 -30.66
C ALA A 23 -0.18 -4.83 -30.28
N ARG A 24 0.71 -4.67 -31.27
CA ARG A 24 2.16 -4.50 -31.07
C ARG A 24 2.61 -3.18 -31.69
N THR A 25 3.51 -2.47 -31.03
CA THR A 25 4.27 -1.33 -31.61
C THR A 25 5.73 -1.38 -31.13
N ALA A 26 6.62 -0.77 -31.92
CA ALA A 26 8.08 -0.88 -31.74
C ALA A 26 8.64 0.08 -30.66
N PRO A 27 9.82 -0.22 -30.07
CA PRO A 27 10.39 0.59 -29.00
C PRO A 27 11.06 1.88 -29.52
N THR A 28 10.45 3.03 -29.26
CA THR A 28 11.10 4.34 -29.40
C THR A 28 12.05 4.58 -28.21
N ARG A 29 13.29 4.99 -28.50
CA ARG A 29 14.33 5.25 -27.49
C ARG A 29 14.03 6.54 -26.69
N PRO A 30 14.02 6.53 -25.34
CA PRO A 30 13.70 7.73 -24.56
C PRO A 30 14.73 8.85 -24.69
N ILE A 31 14.26 10.10 -24.59
CA ILE A 31 15.08 11.31 -24.51
C ILE A 31 15.31 11.63 -23.00
N PRO A 32 16.55 11.90 -22.55
CA PRO A 32 16.78 12.30 -21.16
C PRO A 32 16.19 13.68 -20.85
N GLY A 33 15.52 13.82 -19.70
CA GLY A 33 15.09 15.12 -19.16
C GLY A 33 13.66 15.56 -19.48
N ALA A 34 12.87 14.77 -20.23
CA ALA A 34 11.43 14.95 -20.28
C ALA A 34 10.77 14.19 -19.12
N GLU A 35 9.94 14.86 -18.31
CA GLU A 35 8.96 14.17 -17.48
C GLU A 35 8.00 13.41 -18.41
N LEU A 36 8.08 12.08 -18.41
CA LEU A 36 7.18 11.24 -19.19
C LEU A 36 5.75 11.45 -18.65
N PRO A 37 4.79 11.90 -19.48
CA PRO A 37 3.41 12.06 -19.03
C PRO A 37 2.91 10.77 -18.40
N LEU A 38 2.34 10.87 -17.18
CA LEU A 38 1.88 9.72 -16.41
C LEU A 38 1.03 8.80 -17.30
N PRO A 39 1.47 7.55 -17.56
CA PRO A 39 0.67 6.61 -18.33
C PRO A 39 -0.57 6.29 -17.50
N LYS A 40 -1.72 6.86 -17.91
CA LYS A 40 -2.94 6.93 -17.11
C LYS A 40 -3.26 5.59 -16.44
N LEU A 41 -3.02 5.57 -15.14
CA LEU A 41 -3.33 4.43 -14.29
C LEU A 41 -4.84 4.27 -14.25
N ASP A 42 -5.34 3.03 -14.23
CA ASP A 42 -6.76 2.84 -14.02
C ASP A 42 -7.13 3.41 -12.64
N ARG A 43 -8.17 4.24 -12.62
CA ARG A 43 -8.74 4.78 -11.41
C ARG A 43 -9.20 3.66 -10.48
N LEU A 44 -9.64 2.52 -11.02
CA LEU A 44 -9.98 1.34 -10.22
C LEU A 44 -8.74 0.67 -9.61
N ASP A 45 -7.66 0.46 -10.38
CA ASP A 45 -6.37 -0.04 -9.87
C ASP A 45 -5.85 0.84 -8.70
N LEU A 46 -5.90 2.18 -8.84
CA LEU A 46 -5.48 3.10 -7.79
C LEU A 46 -6.42 3.15 -6.58
N GLN A 47 -7.74 3.03 -6.78
CA GLN A 47 -8.67 2.94 -5.66
C GLN A 47 -8.48 1.62 -4.88
N ALA A 48 -8.19 0.50 -5.55
CA ALA A 48 -7.82 -0.75 -4.90
C ALA A 48 -6.50 -0.62 -4.11
N ALA A 49 -5.47 -0.01 -4.70
CA ALA A 49 -4.19 0.25 -4.02
C ALA A 49 -4.34 1.10 -2.73
N ILE A 50 -5.23 2.10 -2.74
CA ILE A 50 -5.58 2.90 -1.54
C ILE A 50 -6.31 2.04 -0.49
N ILE A 51 -7.27 1.21 -0.92
CA ILE A 51 -8.00 0.30 -0.02
C ILE A 51 -7.04 -0.67 0.66
N HIS A 52 -6.15 -1.32 -0.10
CA HIS A 52 -5.16 -2.27 0.41
C HIS A 52 -4.20 -1.68 1.45
N HIS A 53 -3.81 -0.42 1.30
CA HIS A 53 -3.02 0.27 2.33
C HIS A 53 -3.82 0.51 3.62
N LEU A 54 -5.10 0.87 3.50
CA LEU A 54 -5.98 1.10 4.64
C LEU A 54 -6.37 -0.21 5.35
N GLU A 55 -6.60 -1.29 4.61
CA GLU A 55 -6.78 -2.65 5.13
C GLU A 55 -5.57 -3.08 5.95
N TRP A 56 -4.35 -2.87 5.43
CA TRP A 56 -3.13 -3.15 6.18
C TRP A 56 -2.99 -2.30 7.45
N CYS A 57 -3.39 -1.02 7.43
CA CYS A 57 -3.41 -0.17 8.62
C CYS A 57 -4.34 -0.72 9.72
N VAL A 58 -5.46 -1.38 9.36
CA VAL A 58 -6.35 -2.03 10.35
C VAL A 58 -5.65 -3.25 10.96
N LEU A 59 -5.11 -4.14 10.12
CA LEU A 59 -4.35 -5.32 10.58
C LEU A 59 -3.15 -4.96 11.48
N PHE A 60 -2.50 -3.82 11.23
CA PHE A 60 -1.42 -3.31 12.07
C PHE A 60 -1.89 -2.87 13.46
N ASN A 61 -3.05 -2.19 13.55
CA ASN A 61 -3.63 -1.77 14.82
C ASN A 61 -4.09 -2.97 15.67
N GLU A 62 -4.57 -4.04 15.04
CA GLU A 62 -4.84 -5.32 15.71
C GLU A 62 -3.57 -5.91 16.31
N HIS A 63 -2.46 -5.90 15.56
CA HIS A 63 -1.14 -6.36 16.04
C HIS A 63 -0.52 -5.49 17.16
N LEU A 64 -0.82 -4.20 17.21
CA LEU A 64 -0.45 -3.33 18.34
C LEU A 64 -1.28 -3.60 19.59
N SER A 65 -2.51 -4.10 19.43
CA SER A 65 -3.46 -4.39 20.52
C SER A 65 -3.32 -5.81 21.08
N PHE A 66 -2.37 -6.60 20.58
CA PHE A 66 -2.25 -8.03 20.83
C PHE A 66 -1.60 -8.34 22.19
N ASP A 67 -2.35 -9.01 23.07
CA ASP A 67 -1.83 -9.55 24.34
C ASP A 67 -1.18 -10.93 24.10
N PRO A 68 0.15 -11.09 24.36
CA PRO A 68 0.85 -12.36 24.15
C PRO A 68 0.38 -13.49 25.08
N THR A 69 -0.40 -13.21 26.13
CA THR A 69 -0.98 -14.25 27.00
C THR A 69 -2.17 -14.97 26.36
N GLN A 70 -2.78 -14.39 25.31
CA GLN A 70 -3.90 -14.99 24.56
C GLN A 70 -3.45 -15.55 23.19
N ALA A 71 -2.18 -15.98 23.08
CA ALA A 71 -1.56 -16.37 21.82
C ALA A 71 -2.08 -17.71 21.24
N GLN A 72 -3.21 -17.66 20.53
CA GLN A 72 -3.62 -18.69 19.58
C GLN A 72 -3.90 -18.07 18.20
N HIS A 73 -3.11 -18.47 17.20
CA HIS A 73 -3.35 -18.26 15.76
C HIS A 73 -3.53 -16.81 15.25
N HIS A 74 -2.72 -15.85 15.71
CA HIS A 74 -2.58 -14.59 14.97
C HIS A 74 -1.72 -14.80 13.72
N ALA A 75 -2.23 -14.45 12.54
CA ALA A 75 -1.46 -14.50 11.30
C ALA A 75 -0.40 -13.37 11.27
N PRO A 76 0.81 -13.60 10.74
CA PRO A 76 1.86 -12.59 10.72
C PRO A 76 1.50 -11.41 9.81
N LEU A 77 1.65 -10.19 10.32
CA LEU A 77 1.46 -8.96 9.56
C LEU A 77 2.39 -8.93 8.32
N PRO A 78 1.87 -8.71 7.08
CA PRO A 78 2.69 -8.68 5.88
C PRO A 78 3.70 -7.52 5.86
N ASP A 79 4.89 -7.77 5.32
CA ASP A 79 5.91 -6.74 5.05
C ASP A 79 5.62 -5.88 3.81
N ALA A 80 6.54 -4.97 3.48
CA ALA A 80 6.41 -4.01 2.38
C ALA A 80 6.35 -4.60 0.96
N GLY A 81 6.77 -5.86 0.77
CA GLY A 81 6.62 -6.59 -0.49
C GLY A 81 5.42 -7.53 -0.47
N ASN A 82 5.10 -8.12 0.68
CA ASN A 82 4.03 -9.10 0.84
C ASN A 82 2.64 -8.51 1.15
N SER A 83 2.53 -7.22 1.49
CA SER A 83 1.24 -6.52 1.55
C SER A 83 0.61 -6.39 0.15
N GLU A 84 -0.73 -6.27 0.06
CA GLU A 84 -1.39 -6.15 -1.25
C GLU A 84 -0.99 -4.88 -2.00
N LEU A 85 -0.68 -3.78 -1.29
CA LEU A 85 -0.03 -2.60 -1.92
C LEU A 85 1.40 -2.93 -2.38
N GLY A 86 2.20 -3.67 -1.60
CA GLY A 86 3.53 -4.14 -2.01
C GLY A 86 3.52 -4.99 -3.29
N LYS A 87 2.54 -5.89 -3.41
CA LYS A 87 2.29 -6.70 -4.61
C LYS A 87 1.87 -5.84 -5.80
N TRP A 88 0.95 -4.90 -5.60
CA TRP A 88 0.54 -3.94 -6.63
C TRP A 88 1.72 -3.09 -7.11
N LEU A 89 2.53 -2.54 -6.20
CA LEU A 89 3.74 -1.78 -6.51
C LEU A 89 4.75 -2.63 -7.31
N SER A 90 4.92 -3.90 -6.94
CA SER A 90 5.83 -4.83 -7.63
C SER A 90 5.36 -5.16 -9.05
N ALA A 91 4.05 -5.35 -9.25
CA ALA A 91 3.46 -5.57 -10.57
C ALA A 91 3.47 -4.30 -11.44
N MET A 92 3.28 -3.14 -10.83
CA MET A 92 3.29 -1.83 -11.49
C MET A 92 4.69 -1.36 -11.89
N ALA A 93 5.74 -1.74 -11.14
CA ALA A 93 7.14 -1.44 -11.46
C ALA A 93 7.58 -1.95 -12.84
N GLN A 94 6.95 -3.03 -13.34
CA GLN A 94 7.22 -3.62 -14.65
C GLN A 94 6.47 -2.92 -15.81
N ARG A 95 5.63 -1.93 -15.51
CA ARG A 95 4.90 -1.10 -16.51
C ARG A 95 5.63 0.25 -16.70
N PRO A 96 5.41 0.99 -17.79
CA PRO A 96 6.04 2.31 -17.98
C PRO A 96 5.76 3.32 -16.87
N ALA A 97 4.57 3.26 -16.23
CA ALA A 97 4.24 4.09 -15.06
C ALA A 97 5.14 3.79 -13.84
N GLY A 98 5.74 2.59 -13.79
CA GLY A 98 6.72 2.19 -12.79
C GLY A 98 8.02 2.99 -12.81
N GLN A 99 8.29 3.73 -13.89
CA GLN A 99 9.47 4.59 -14.05
C GLN A 99 9.19 6.06 -13.67
N HIS A 100 7.96 6.41 -13.29
CA HIS A 100 7.58 7.79 -12.97
C HIS A 100 8.06 8.20 -11.58
N ALA A 101 8.50 9.45 -11.41
CA ALA A 101 9.09 9.98 -10.18
C ALA A 101 8.21 9.75 -8.93
N HIS A 102 6.92 10.15 -8.99
CA HIS A 102 5.96 9.91 -7.89
C HIS A 102 5.73 8.43 -7.56
N PHE A 103 5.95 7.51 -8.51
CA PHE A 103 5.79 6.08 -8.27
C PHE A 103 7.03 5.49 -7.58
N ILE A 104 8.22 5.93 -7.98
CA ILE A 104 9.48 5.62 -7.28
C ILE A 104 9.44 6.17 -5.85
N GLU A 105 8.95 7.40 -5.67
CA GLU A 105 8.75 8.00 -4.35
C GLU A 105 7.75 7.20 -3.50
N LEU A 106 6.63 6.76 -4.09
CA LEU A 106 5.63 5.93 -3.42
C LEU A 106 6.22 4.59 -2.95
N GLN A 107 7.10 3.95 -3.75
CA GLN A 107 7.81 2.74 -3.31
C GLN A 107 8.71 3.01 -2.09
N GLY A 108 9.51 4.09 -2.13
CA GLY A 108 10.41 4.45 -1.04
C GLY A 108 9.67 4.77 0.26
N GLU A 109 8.60 5.57 0.19
CA GLU A 109 7.81 5.91 1.37
C GLU A 109 6.98 4.71 1.87
N HIS A 110 6.52 3.81 1.00
CA HIS A 110 5.86 2.56 1.42
C HIS A 110 6.82 1.64 2.20
N GLN A 111 8.06 1.49 1.75
CA GLN A 111 9.10 0.75 2.48
C GLN A 111 9.39 1.41 3.84
N ARG A 112 9.52 2.74 3.87
CA ARG A 112 9.72 3.52 5.11
C ARG A 112 8.56 3.36 6.10
N PHE A 113 7.32 3.42 5.62
CA PHE A 113 6.10 3.23 6.42
C PHE A 113 6.09 1.86 7.13
N HIS A 114 6.38 0.79 6.39
CA HIS A 114 6.47 -0.56 6.96
C HIS A 114 7.65 -0.73 7.94
N GLU A 115 8.79 -0.07 7.70
CA GLU A 115 9.94 -0.10 8.63
C GLU A 115 9.64 0.67 9.94
N LEU A 116 8.97 1.82 9.87
CA LEU A 116 8.49 2.55 11.04
C LEU A 116 7.47 1.71 11.84
N ALA A 117 6.60 0.97 11.16
CA ALA A 117 5.65 0.05 11.79
C ALA A 117 6.36 -1.13 12.48
N ARG A 118 7.39 -1.70 11.84
CA ARG A 118 8.24 -2.76 12.42
C ARG A 118 8.93 -2.27 13.69
N GLN A 119 9.48 -1.05 13.68
CA GLN A 119 10.08 -0.42 14.85
C GLN A 119 9.06 -0.16 15.96
N ALA A 120 7.85 0.31 15.64
CA ALA A 120 6.79 0.52 16.64
C ALA A 120 6.38 -0.78 17.36
N LEU A 121 6.22 -1.89 16.61
CA LEU A 121 5.99 -3.22 17.17
C LEU A 121 7.18 -3.72 17.99
N GLU A 122 8.42 -3.43 17.58
CA GLU A 122 9.62 -3.75 18.33
C GLU A 122 9.70 -2.96 19.66
N HIS A 123 9.35 -1.67 19.67
CA HIS A 123 9.24 -0.88 20.89
C HIS A 123 8.16 -1.44 21.84
N ALA A 124 6.96 -1.73 21.33
CA ALA A 124 5.86 -2.28 22.12
C ALA A 124 6.20 -3.65 22.74
N ARG A 125 6.78 -4.58 21.95
CA ARG A 125 7.24 -5.91 22.43
C ARG A 125 8.31 -5.81 23.51
N ASN A 126 9.19 -4.81 23.43
CA ASN A 126 10.19 -4.50 24.45
C ASN A 126 9.65 -3.64 25.61
N GLN A 127 8.33 -3.52 25.77
CA GLN A 127 7.63 -2.72 26.81
C GLN A 127 7.95 -1.20 26.80
N ARG A 128 8.59 -0.68 25.75
CA ARG A 128 8.92 0.74 25.55
C ARG A 128 7.74 1.48 24.91
N MET A 129 6.62 1.51 25.63
CA MET A 129 5.34 2.05 25.15
C MET A 129 5.37 3.56 24.93
N ASP A 130 6.26 4.26 25.62
CA ASP A 130 6.61 5.66 25.38
C ASP A 130 7.16 5.87 23.97
N LEU A 131 8.22 5.14 23.61
CA LEU A 131 8.86 5.24 22.29
C LEU A 131 7.94 4.74 21.18
N ALA A 132 7.18 3.67 21.42
CA ALA A 132 6.16 3.20 20.49
C ALA A 132 5.11 4.28 20.23
N SER A 133 4.57 4.90 21.29
CA SER A 133 3.57 5.97 21.18
C SER A 133 4.12 7.21 20.48
N THR A 134 5.34 7.66 20.80
CA THR A 134 5.98 8.79 20.12
C THR A 134 6.17 8.50 18.63
N LEU A 135 6.67 7.31 18.26
CA LEU A 135 6.91 6.94 16.87
C LEU A 135 5.61 6.86 16.05
N LEU A 136 4.57 6.23 16.61
CA LEU A 136 3.24 6.12 16.02
C LEU A 136 2.62 7.50 15.76
N ASN A 137 2.62 8.37 16.76
CA ASN A 137 1.99 9.70 16.68
C ASN A 137 2.82 10.76 15.93
N THR A 138 3.98 10.40 15.35
CA THR A 138 4.85 11.37 14.63
C THR A 138 5.24 10.89 13.22
N GLU A 139 6.38 10.20 13.08
CA GLU A 139 6.91 9.82 11.76
C GLU A 139 6.05 8.76 11.07
N PHE A 140 5.44 7.84 11.82
CA PHE A 140 4.55 6.81 11.24
C PHE A 140 3.30 7.43 10.60
N GLU A 141 2.54 8.25 11.32
CA GLU A 141 1.37 8.94 10.74
C GLU A 141 1.76 9.92 9.62
N ARG A 142 2.92 10.59 9.70
CA ARG A 142 3.43 11.40 8.57
C ARG A 142 3.71 10.55 7.33
N SER A 143 4.33 9.39 7.51
CA SER A 143 4.66 8.45 6.44
C SER A 143 3.40 7.86 5.80
N ARG A 144 2.45 7.43 6.63
CA ARG A 144 1.10 6.98 6.23
C ARG A 144 0.35 8.04 5.40
N ALA A 145 0.36 9.30 5.85
CA ALA A 145 -0.22 10.40 5.10
C ALA A 145 0.47 10.61 3.73
N ARG A 146 1.81 10.54 3.68
CA ARG A 146 2.57 10.69 2.43
C ARG A 146 2.30 9.57 1.44
N VAL A 147 2.17 8.30 1.88
CA VAL A 147 1.75 7.17 1.02
C VAL A 147 0.37 7.44 0.39
N LEU A 148 -0.61 7.83 1.19
CA LEU A 148 -1.95 8.17 0.70
C LEU A 148 -1.97 9.36 -0.27
N ASP A 149 -1.18 10.40 -0.01
CA ASP A 149 -1.09 11.55 -0.89
C ASP A 149 -0.31 11.28 -2.18
N LEU A 150 0.67 10.38 -2.19
CA LEU A 150 1.34 9.94 -3.41
C LEU A 150 0.40 9.09 -4.29
N LEU A 151 -0.38 8.18 -3.70
CA LEU A 151 -1.45 7.46 -4.42
C LEU A 151 -2.49 8.43 -5.02
N ARG A 152 -2.85 9.50 -4.31
CA ARG A 152 -3.75 10.57 -4.81
C ARG A 152 -3.12 11.45 -5.89
N GLN A 153 -1.80 11.65 -5.88
CA GLN A 153 -1.08 12.38 -6.94
C GLN A 153 -1.04 11.54 -8.23
N LEU A 154 -0.75 10.25 -8.13
CA LEU A 154 -0.83 9.30 -9.25
C LEU A 154 -2.23 9.20 -9.88
N GLN A 155 -3.29 9.57 -9.15
CA GLN A 155 -4.68 9.62 -9.65
C GLN A 155 -5.03 10.93 -10.41
N LYS A 156 -4.11 11.91 -10.48
CA LYS A 156 -4.37 13.25 -11.05
C LYS A 156 -3.64 13.54 -12.37
N GLY A 157 -2.72 12.67 -12.81
CA GLY A 157 -2.09 12.72 -14.14
C GLY A 157 -2.85 11.90 -15.18
#